data_AF-A0A946LIT6-F1
#
_entry.id   AF-A0A946LIT6-F1
#
_cell.length_a   1.000
_cell.length_b   1.000
_cell.length_c   1.000
_cell.angle_alpha   90.00
_cell.angle_beta   90.00
_cell.angle_gamma   90.00
#
_symmetry.space_group_name_H-M   'P 1'
#
loop_
_entity.id
_entity.type
_entity.pdbx_description
1 polymer ?
#
loop_
_entity_poly.entity_id
_entity_poly.type
_entity_poly.pdbx_seq_one_letter_code
_entity_poly.pdbx_strand_id
1 'polypeptide(L)' 'MCSFFGISRAAYYKWLKRSQDPDPDRKGMDLVKEAWLRSRRTYGYRRIAIALQQQGHAITTRLFCA' A
#
# COMPACT_ATOMS: atom_id res chain seq x y z
N MET A 1 1.35 -28.96 -9.32
CA MET A 1 1.65 -27.70 -8.62
C MET A 1 1.31 -27.76 -7.13
N CYS A 2 0.07 -28.03 -6.70
CA CYS A 2 -0.29 -28.02 -5.27
C CYS A 2 0.44 -29.09 -4.42
N SER A 3 0.65 -30.30 -4.94
CA SER A 3 1.33 -31.39 -4.23
C SER A 3 2.83 -31.16 -4.00
N PHE A 4 3.47 -30.35 -4.86
CA PHE A 4 4.90 -30.05 -4.75
C PHE A 4 5.19 -29.05 -3.63
N PHE A 5 4.30 -28.07 -3.43
CA PHE A 5 4.40 -27.08 -2.37
C PHE A 5 3.71 -27.49 -1.06
N GLY A 6 3.00 -28.63 -1.03
CA GLY A 6 2.25 -29.08 0.14
C GLY A 6 1.06 -28.18 0.50
N ILE A 7 0.54 -27.40 -0.46
CA ILE A 7 -0.52 -26.42 -0.23
C ILE A 7 -1.87 -27.00 -0.66
N SER A 8 -2.94 -26.73 0.09
CA SER A 8 -4.29 -27.12 -0.31
C SER A 8 -4.72 -26.40 -1.58
N ARG A 9 -5.53 -27.06 -2.42
CA ARG A 9 -6.05 -26.46 -3.66
C ARG A 9 -6.78 -25.14 -3.40
N ALA A 10 -7.54 -25.05 -2.30
CA ALA A 10 -8.23 -23.82 -1.90
C ALA A 10 -7.26 -22.68 -1.57
N ALA A 11 -6.16 -22.98 -0.87
CA ALA A 11 -5.12 -21.99 -0.56
C ALA A 11 -4.38 -21.52 -1.83
N TYR A 12 -4.12 -22.40 -2.79
CA TYR A 12 -3.52 -22.02 -4.09
C TYR A 12 -4.40 -21.01 -4.84
N TYR A 13 -5.70 -21.27 -5.00
CA TYR A 13 -6.59 -20.33 -5.69
C TYR A 13 -6.82 -19.03 -4.90
N LYS A 14 -6.82 -19.08 -3.56
CA LYS A 14 -6.89 -17.88 -2.72
C LYS A 14 -5.66 -16.98 -2.89
N TRP A 15 -4.47 -17.58 -2.92
CA TRP A 15 -3.23 -16.86 -3.20
C TRP A 15 -3.24 -16.28 -4.62
N LEU A 16 -3.59 -17.09 -5.61
CA LEU A 16 -3.66 -16.67 -7.02
C LEU A 16 -4.64 -15.51 -7.24
N LYS A 17 -5.76 -15.48 -6.50
CA LYS A 17 -6.71 -14.37 -6.51
C LYS A 17 -6.09 -13.09 -5.93
N ARG A 18 -5.43 -13.20 -4.76
CA ARG A 18 -4.75 -12.05 -4.12
C ARG A 18 -3.59 -11.50 -4.95
N SER A 19 -2.87 -12.35 -5.67
CA SER A 19 -1.78 -11.93 -6.56
C SER A 19 -2.26 -11.23 -7.84
N GLN A 20 -3.50 -11.48 -8.26
CA GLN A 20 -4.11 -10.83 -9.42
C GLN A 20 -4.84 -9.54 -9.04
N ASP A 21 -5.32 -9.42 -7.81
CA ASP A 21 -5.95 -8.19 -7.33
C ASP A 21 -4.90 -7.07 -7.22
N PRO A 22 -5.10 -5.93 -7.92
CA PRO A 22 -4.23 -4.78 -7.77
C PRO A 22 -4.36 -4.24 -6.35
N ASP A 23 -3.22 -4.02 -5.70
CA ASP A 23 -3.19 -3.48 -4.35
C ASP A 23 -3.94 -2.13 -4.30
N PRO A 24 -5.06 -2.04 -3.55
CA PRO A 24 -5.83 -0.80 -3.45
C PRO A 24 -5.01 0.35 -2.85
N ASP A 25 -3.97 0.02 -2.08
CA ASP A 25 -3.12 0.98 -1.39
C ASP A 25 -2.04 1.59 -2.31
N ARG A 26 -1.81 1.03 -3.51
CA ARG A 26 -0.81 1.56 -4.46
C ARG A 26 -1.02 3.04 -4.78
N LYS A 27 -2.27 3.43 -5.06
CA LYS A 27 -2.60 4.82 -5.37
C LYS A 27 -2.29 5.76 -4.20
N GLY A 28 -2.52 5.30 -2.96
CA GLY A 28 -2.18 6.05 -1.75
C GLY A 28 -0.67 6.18 -1.55
N MET A 29 0.08 5.10 -1.81
CA MET A 29 1.54 5.09 -1.74
C MET A 29 2.19 6.08 -2.72
N ASP A 30 1.67 6.16 -3.94
CA ASP A 30 2.19 7.09 -4.95
C ASP A 30 2.01 8.55 -4.50
N LEU A 31 0.83 8.90 -3.97
CA LEU A 31 0.56 10.24 -3.41
C LEU A 31 1.47 10.58 -2.23
N VAL A 32 1.70 9.63 -1.32
CA VAL A 32 2.63 9.78 -0.19
C VAL A 32 4.05 10.02 -0.70
N LYS A 33 4.49 9.28 -1.71
CA LYS A 33 5.83 9.41 -2.31
C LYS A 33 6.01 10.77 -2.99
N GLU A 34 5.01 11.25 -3.72
CA GLU A 34 5.04 12.58 -4.33
C GLU A 34 5.12 13.69 -3.28
N ALA A 35 4.30 13.62 -2.23
CA ALA A 35 4.31 14.58 -1.14
C ALA A 35 5.67 14.59 -0.41
N TRP A 36 6.28 13.41 -0.22
CA TRP A 36 7.60 13.27 0.38
C TRP A 36 8.72 13.88 -0.49
N LEU A 37 8.69 13.63 -1.79
CA LEU A 37 9.64 14.19 -2.76
C LEU A 37 9.51 15.71 -2.85
N ARG A 38 8.28 16.23 -2.91
CA ARG A 38 8.00 17.68 -2.88
C ARG A 38 8.57 18.35 -1.63
N SER A 39 8.53 17.63 -0.50
CA SER A 39 9.05 18.09 0.78
C SER A 39 10.57 17.87 0.95
N ARG A 40 11.29 17.58 -0.15
CA ARG A 40 12.74 17.29 -0.17
C ARG A 40 13.17 16.23 0.85
N ARG A 41 12.29 15.26 1.14
CA ARG A 41 12.53 14.18 2.11
C ARG A 41 12.72 14.64 3.55
N THR A 42 12.44 15.91 3.85
CA THR A 42 12.58 16.47 5.21
C THR A 42 11.39 16.13 6.09
N TYR A 43 10.21 15.93 5.49
CA TYR A 43 8.98 15.68 6.22
C TYR A 43 8.86 14.20 6.55
N GLY A 44 8.72 13.89 7.85
CA GLY A 44 8.34 12.56 8.32
C GLY A 44 6.85 12.29 8.14
N TYR A 45 6.43 11.04 8.45
CA TYR A 45 5.08 10.55 8.19
C TYR A 45 3.97 11.49 8.68
N ARG A 46 4.11 12.07 9.89
CA ARG A 46 3.10 12.95 10.49
C ARG A 46 2.87 14.23 9.69
N ARG A 47 3.94 14.83 9.16
CA ARG A 47 3.85 16.06 8.37
C ARG A 47 3.31 15.78 6.97
N ILE A 48 3.69 14.66 6.38
CA ILE A 48 3.11 14.19 5.11
C ILE A 48 1.61 13.90 5.30
N ALA A 49 1.24 13.31 6.45
CA ALA A 49 -0.14 12.99 6.75
C ALA A 49 -1.03 14.24 6.82
N ILE A 50 -0.54 15.28 7.49
CA ILE A 50 -1.22 16.58 7.55
C ILE A 50 -1.29 17.23 6.15
N ALA A 51 -0.21 17.19 5.37
CA ALA A 51 -0.17 17.79 4.04
C ALA A 51 -1.18 17.13 3.08
N LEU A 52 -1.30 15.81 3.11
CA LEU A 52 -2.27 15.07 2.30
C LEU A 52 -3.70 15.25 2.81
N GLN A 53 -3.91 15.38 4.13
CA GLN A 53 -5.22 15.73 4.70
C GLN A 53 -5.67 17.14 4.26
N GLN A 54 -4.75 18.10 4.17
CA GLN A 54 -5.03 19.44 3.62
C GLN A 54 -5.38 19.41 2.13
N GLN A 55 -4.89 18.41 1.39
CA GLN A 55 -5.25 18.16 0.00
C GLN A 55 -6.58 17.39 -0.16
N GLY A 56 -7.27 17.10 0.95
CA GLY A 56 -8.55 16.38 0.94
C GLY A 56 -8.41 14.86 0.88
N HIS A 57 -7.19 14.31 1.02
CA HIS A 57 -6.97 12.87 1.03
C HIS A 57 -7.00 12.34 2.47
N ALA A 58 -7.99 11.52 2.79
CA ALA A 58 -8.08 10.81 4.06
C ALA A 58 -7.17 9.57 4.04
N ILE A 59 -5.97 9.72 4.59
CA ILE A 59 -4.95 8.66 4.66
C ILE A 59 -5.08 7.94 5.99
N THR A 60 -5.22 6.63 5.93
CA THR A 60 -5.16 5.75 7.11
C THR A 60 -3.71 5.39 7.41
N THR A 61 -3.35 5.22 8.68
CA THR A 61 -1.99 4.84 9.15
C THR A 61 -1.41 3.61 8.45
N ARG A 62 -2.28 2.74 7.91
CA ARG A 62 -1.90 1.56 7.10
C ARG A 62 -1.03 1.93 5.90
N LEU A 63 -1.18 3.12 5.33
CA LEU A 63 -0.43 3.59 4.17
C LEU A 63 1.01 4.04 4.49
N PHE A 64 1.44 3.99 5.75
CA PHE A 64 2.82 4.30 6.15
C PHE A 64 3.55 3.11 6.79
N CYS A 65 2.84 1.99 7.00
CA CYS A 65 3.34 0.84 7.76
C CYS A 65 3.55 -0.41 6.89
N ALA A 66 3.42 -0.28 5.57
CA ALA A 66 3.58 -1.36 4.59
C ALA A 66 5.03 -1.54 4.15
#